data_AF-A0A4T0VDF3-F1
#
_entry.id   AF-A0A4T0VDF3-F1
#
_cell.length_a   1.000
_cell.length_b   1.000
_cell.length_c   1.000
_cell.angle_alpha   90.00
_cell.angle_beta   90.00
_cell.angle_gamma   90.00
#
_symmetry.space_group_name_H-M   'P 1'
#
loop_
_entity.id
_entity.type
_entity.pdbx_description
1 polymer ?
#
loop_
_entity_poly.entity_id
_entity_poly.type
_entity_poly.pdbx_seq_one_letter_code
_entity_poly.pdbx_strand_id
1 'polypeptide(L)'
;MSPLSPLSPTGSTKANFFRNRVPTQLRRCLPLYIVCVCIILLVTNLDWFGSMPKPKHLSKRGGQYSTASKRPAFPKKIWQSWKVAPFAFEIEQILTARTWTDKNPGYRYEVLTENNDMEYVEEHYGPDGFDRPDIVDMYRNVNATIIKADLLRYMIMYAEGGVYADIDVEDLRPVSRWIPERYAEADIDLVIGVEIDQPHFKDHPILGKKSMSFCQWTFMSRPGHPVMLKLVENIMTWLGDVAKSQGVSISEVKLDFDEVISGTGPSAFTRAVLEVMSARSRSGTVTWDAFHDIDESKVVSNILVRDVESFAAGQGHSDSGNHNSRGALVKHHYHASNWPSRHPRFRHPIFGEVERCNWNIECVMKWDQDIAAFNSLSLEEQKQTIEEHEKLQKLQAQQAQQAQKKADQQKAAGQMALQPPPQQPLQIPAAQPAQQEELKIK
;
A
#
# COMPACT_ATOMS: atom_id res chain seq x y z
N MET A 1 -36.64 -50.52 71.71
CA MET A 1 -36.51 -51.47 70.59
C MET A 1 -35.14 -51.25 69.95
N SER A 2 -34.17 -52.12 70.27
CA SER A 2 -32.90 -52.30 69.53
C SER A 2 -33.17 -53.02 68.18
N PRO A 3 -32.19 -53.38 67.29
CA PRO A 3 -30.73 -53.17 67.31
C PRO A 3 -30.03 -52.87 65.94
N LEU A 4 -28.74 -52.47 66.00
CA LEU A 4 -27.52 -52.89 65.26
C LEU A 4 -27.43 -53.05 63.71
N SER A 5 -26.28 -52.56 63.19
CA SER A 5 -25.54 -52.64 61.90
C SER A 5 -25.37 -54.06 61.27
N PRO A 6 -24.80 -54.34 60.04
CA PRO A 6 -23.48 -53.84 59.51
C PRO A 6 -23.22 -53.83 57.96
N LEU A 7 -21.98 -53.42 57.60
CA LEU A 7 -21.10 -53.88 56.48
C LEU A 7 -20.70 -52.90 55.36
N SER A 8 -19.39 -52.60 55.37
CA SER A 8 -18.55 -52.05 54.31
C SER A 8 -18.43 -52.97 53.08
N PRO A 9 -17.86 -52.46 51.97
CA PRO A 9 -16.72 -53.15 51.39
C PRO A 9 -15.48 -52.27 51.27
N THR A 10 -14.37 -52.97 51.41
CA THR A 10 -12.96 -52.59 51.34
C THR A 10 -12.50 -52.25 49.92
N GLY A 11 -11.63 -51.23 49.83
CA GLY A 11 -10.42 -51.23 48.98
C GLY A 11 -10.57 -51.22 47.46
N SER A 12 -10.22 -50.09 46.85
CA SER A 12 -9.35 -50.08 45.67
C SER A 12 -8.46 -48.84 45.67
N THR A 13 -7.38 -48.94 46.42
CA THR A 13 -6.16 -48.14 46.28
C THR A 13 -5.61 -48.41 44.88
N LYS A 14 -5.94 -47.57 43.88
CA LYS A 14 -5.20 -47.42 42.60
C LYS A 14 -5.82 -46.33 41.70
N ALA A 15 -6.02 -45.12 42.21
CA ALA A 15 -6.41 -44.00 41.34
C ALA A 15 -5.89 -42.66 41.85
N ASN A 16 -4.63 -42.57 42.29
CA ASN A 16 -4.06 -41.29 42.72
C ASN A 16 -2.56 -41.13 42.38
N PHE A 17 -2.07 -41.76 41.30
CA PHE A 17 -0.65 -41.66 40.94
C PHE A 17 -0.32 -40.90 39.65
N PHE A 18 -1.28 -40.23 38.99
CA PHE A 18 -0.97 -39.44 37.78
C PHE A 18 -1.71 -38.10 37.68
N ARG A 19 -2.10 -37.47 38.79
CA ARG A 19 -2.92 -36.24 38.73
C ARG A 19 -2.16 -34.96 38.37
N ASN A 20 -0.82 -34.93 38.31
CA ASN A 20 -0.05 -33.71 38.00
C ASN A 20 1.10 -33.94 36.99
N ARG A 21 0.81 -34.28 35.72
CA ARG A 21 1.87 -34.27 34.69
C ARG A 21 1.46 -33.95 33.24
N VAL A 22 0.32 -33.29 33.00
CA VAL A 22 -0.05 -32.88 31.64
C VAL A 22 -0.56 -31.43 31.62
N PRO A 23 0.05 -30.52 30.83
CA PRO A 23 -0.37 -29.12 30.69
C PRO A 23 -1.82 -28.97 30.20
N THR A 24 -2.50 -27.92 30.63
CA THR A 24 -3.92 -27.63 30.36
C THR A 24 -4.28 -27.54 28.88
N GLN A 25 -3.33 -27.18 28.01
CA GLN A 25 -3.53 -27.14 26.55
C GLN A 25 -3.70 -28.56 25.94
N LEU A 26 -3.01 -29.57 26.47
CA LEU A 26 -3.12 -30.96 26.00
C LEU A 26 -4.45 -31.62 26.39
N ARG A 27 -5.10 -31.19 27.49
CA ARG A 27 -6.45 -31.67 27.86
C ARG A 27 -7.54 -31.15 26.93
N ARG A 28 -7.36 -29.97 26.32
CA ARG A 28 -8.35 -29.39 25.40
C ARG A 28 -8.31 -30.02 24.01
N CYS A 29 -7.14 -30.47 23.57
CA CYS A 29 -6.96 -31.09 22.25
C CYS A 29 -7.12 -32.61 22.24
N LEU A 30 -7.13 -33.27 23.40
CA LEU A 30 -7.30 -34.73 23.51
C LEU A 30 -8.57 -35.27 22.81
N PRO A 31 -9.75 -34.61 22.87
CA PRO A 31 -10.94 -35.08 22.16
C PRO A 31 -10.76 -34.97 20.63
N LEU A 32 -10.09 -33.91 20.15
CA LEU A 32 -9.77 -33.71 18.73
C LEU A 32 -8.85 -34.80 18.20
N TYR A 33 -7.83 -35.20 18.96
CA TYR A 33 -6.95 -36.30 18.56
C TYR A 33 -7.67 -37.65 18.53
N ILE A 34 -8.58 -37.91 19.47
CA ILE A 34 -9.41 -39.13 19.45
C ILE A 34 -10.31 -39.14 18.21
N VAL A 35 -10.95 -38.02 17.87
CA VAL A 35 -11.78 -37.89 16.66
C VAL A 35 -10.95 -38.12 15.40
N CYS A 36 -9.75 -37.55 15.29
CA CYS A 36 -8.86 -37.78 14.15
C CYS A 36 -8.46 -39.25 14.01
N VAL A 37 -8.15 -39.94 15.12
CA VAL A 37 -7.84 -41.38 15.12
C VAL A 37 -9.06 -42.21 14.69
N CYS A 38 -10.27 -41.86 15.16
CA CYS A 38 -11.50 -42.54 14.75
C CYS A 38 -11.80 -42.34 13.26
N ILE A 39 -11.57 -41.15 12.70
CA ILE A 39 -11.75 -40.86 11.27
C ILE A 39 -10.74 -41.66 10.43
N ILE A 40 -9.47 -41.70 10.85
CA ILE A 40 -8.45 -42.50 10.17
C ILE A 40 -8.83 -43.97 10.18
N LEU A 41 -9.26 -44.52 11.33
CA LEU A 41 -9.73 -45.91 11.41
C LEU A 41 -10.98 -46.16 10.55
N LEU A 42 -11.90 -45.20 10.45
CA LEU A 42 -13.07 -45.30 9.57
C LEU A 42 -12.66 -45.34 8.09
N VAL A 43 -11.77 -44.45 7.65
CA VAL A 43 -11.31 -44.37 6.26
C VAL A 43 -10.49 -45.60 5.87
N THR A 44 -9.62 -46.11 6.76
CA THR A 44 -8.82 -47.31 6.48
C THR A 44 -9.61 -48.62 6.57
N ASN A 45 -10.79 -48.62 7.17
CA ASN A 45 -11.69 -49.79 7.21
C ASN A 45 -12.85 -49.69 6.20
N LEU A 46 -12.94 -48.60 5.42
CA LEU A 46 -13.96 -48.39 4.39
C LEU A 46 -13.64 -49.06 3.04
N ASP A 47 -12.49 -49.74 2.90
CA ASP A 47 -12.14 -50.54 1.73
C ASP A 47 -12.85 -51.93 1.65
N TRP A 48 -13.91 -52.16 2.46
CA TRP A 48 -14.62 -53.44 2.52
C TRP A 48 -15.94 -53.51 1.69
N PHE A 49 -16.42 -52.44 1.08
CA PHE A 49 -17.56 -52.51 0.15
C PHE A 49 -17.11 -52.41 -1.30
N GLY A 50 -16.77 -53.58 -1.86
CA GLY A 50 -16.44 -53.75 -3.26
C GLY A 50 -17.63 -53.63 -4.22
N SER A 51 -17.28 -53.21 -5.45
CA SER A 51 -17.91 -53.49 -6.75
C SER A 51 -19.40 -53.24 -6.95
N MET A 52 -19.71 -52.19 -7.72
CA MET A 52 -20.84 -52.20 -8.66
C MET A 52 -20.44 -51.68 -10.06
N PRO A 53 -21.09 -52.16 -11.14
CA PRO A 53 -20.54 -52.18 -12.50
C PRO A 53 -20.79 -50.89 -13.29
N LYS A 54 -19.86 -50.56 -14.20
CA LYS A 54 -19.96 -49.42 -15.12
C LYS A 54 -20.98 -49.69 -16.23
N PRO A 55 -22.00 -48.84 -16.46
CA PRO A 55 -22.78 -48.88 -17.69
C PRO A 55 -21.99 -48.21 -18.81
N LYS A 56 -21.72 -48.98 -19.88
CA LYS A 56 -21.29 -48.43 -21.17
C LYS A 56 -22.52 -47.85 -21.86
N HIS A 57 -22.67 -46.52 -21.86
CA HIS A 57 -23.53 -45.85 -22.82
C HIS A 57 -22.66 -44.97 -23.73
N LEU A 58 -22.62 -45.38 -24.99
CA LEU A 58 -22.12 -44.58 -26.12
C LEU A 58 -22.96 -43.30 -26.20
N SER A 59 -22.40 -42.18 -25.74
CA SER A 59 -22.85 -40.86 -26.17
C SER A 59 -21.76 -40.26 -27.03
N LYS A 60 -22.11 -40.13 -28.31
CA LYS A 60 -21.40 -39.44 -29.37
C LYS A 60 -20.99 -38.06 -28.83
N ARG A 61 -19.68 -37.82 -28.66
CA ARG A 61 -19.12 -36.48 -28.48
C ARG A 61 -19.39 -35.69 -29.76
N GLY A 62 -20.57 -35.07 -29.84
CA GLY A 62 -20.72 -33.83 -30.59
C GLY A 62 -19.91 -32.80 -29.82
N GLY A 63 -18.73 -32.48 -30.34
CA GLY A 63 -17.95 -31.35 -29.86
C GLY A 63 -18.80 -30.09 -30.05
N GLN A 64 -19.54 -29.70 -29.02
CA GLN A 64 -19.80 -28.30 -28.81
C GLN A 64 -18.43 -27.69 -28.56
N TYR A 65 -17.85 -27.12 -29.61
CA TYR A 65 -16.89 -26.06 -29.46
C TYR A 65 -17.55 -25.03 -28.55
N SER A 66 -17.25 -25.10 -27.25
CA SER A 66 -17.29 -23.94 -26.39
C SER A 66 -16.44 -22.92 -27.13
N THR A 67 -17.10 -21.98 -27.80
CA THR A 67 -16.45 -20.76 -28.26
C THR A 67 -15.98 -20.08 -26.98
N ALA A 68 -14.75 -20.39 -26.57
CA ALA A 68 -14.08 -19.65 -25.52
C ALA A 68 -14.26 -18.18 -25.87
N SER A 69 -15.04 -17.48 -25.07
CA SER A 69 -15.24 -16.05 -25.20
C SER A 69 -13.85 -15.43 -25.21
N LYS A 70 -13.38 -14.98 -26.39
CA LYS A 70 -12.08 -14.35 -26.55
C LYS A 70 -12.18 -12.95 -25.96
N ARG A 71 -12.33 -12.85 -24.64
CA ARG A 71 -12.05 -11.60 -23.94
C ARG A 71 -10.58 -11.26 -24.23
N PRO A 72 -10.27 -10.03 -24.67
CA PRO A 72 -8.89 -9.64 -24.92
C PRO A 72 -8.08 -9.79 -23.62
N ALA A 73 -6.76 -9.99 -23.69
CA ALA A 73 -5.90 -9.97 -22.50
C ALA A 73 -5.82 -8.55 -21.91
N PHE A 74 -5.28 -8.38 -20.69
CA PHE A 74 -4.96 -7.04 -20.20
C PHE A 74 -3.99 -6.34 -21.16
N PRO A 75 -4.16 -5.03 -21.44
CA PRO A 75 -3.19 -4.28 -22.23
C PRO A 75 -1.79 -4.37 -21.62
N LYS A 76 -0.80 -4.69 -22.44
CA LYS A 76 0.61 -4.71 -22.00
C LYS A 76 1.21 -3.31 -22.06
N LYS A 77 0.59 -2.37 -21.36
CA LYS A 77 1.06 -0.98 -21.20
C LYS A 77 1.29 -0.71 -19.72
N ILE A 78 2.40 -0.04 -19.40
CA ILE A 78 2.71 0.48 -18.08
C ILE A 78 2.73 2.00 -18.19
N TRP A 79 1.88 2.63 -17.39
CA TRP A 79 1.72 4.07 -17.31
C TRP A 79 2.31 4.59 -16.02
N GLN A 80 3.07 5.67 -16.13
CA GLN A 80 3.35 6.57 -15.02
C GLN A 80 3.02 8.00 -15.44
N SER A 81 2.84 8.88 -14.47
CA SER A 81 2.76 10.31 -14.73
C SER A 81 3.80 11.05 -13.90
N TRP A 82 4.44 12.05 -14.50
CA TRP A 82 5.41 12.88 -13.78
C TRP A 82 5.53 14.28 -14.36
N LYS A 83 6.36 15.14 -13.77
CA LYS A 83 6.54 16.52 -14.22
C LYS A 83 7.25 16.61 -15.56
N VAL A 84 8.22 15.73 -15.77
CA VAL A 84 9.16 15.78 -16.91
C VAL A 84 9.20 14.43 -17.61
N ALA A 85 9.69 14.43 -18.84
CA ALA A 85 9.84 13.21 -19.64
C ALA A 85 11.01 12.33 -19.13
N PRO A 86 11.05 11.03 -19.51
CA PRO A 86 12.03 10.07 -18.98
C PRO A 86 13.50 10.46 -19.16
N PHE A 87 13.86 11.20 -20.21
CA PHE A 87 15.23 11.65 -20.44
C PHE A 87 15.71 12.72 -19.44
N ALA A 88 14.78 13.35 -18.73
CA ALA A 88 15.03 14.40 -17.73
C ALA A 88 14.72 13.93 -16.30
N PHE A 89 14.54 12.62 -16.09
CA PHE A 89 14.36 12.07 -14.75
C PHE A 89 15.62 12.24 -13.89
N GLU A 90 15.39 12.52 -12.61
CA GLU A 90 16.45 12.41 -11.61
C GLU A 90 16.72 10.95 -11.28
N ILE A 91 17.84 10.69 -10.61
CA ILE A 91 18.31 9.33 -10.28
C ILE A 91 17.21 8.50 -9.61
N GLU A 92 16.47 9.08 -8.66
CA GLU A 92 15.40 8.38 -7.95
C GLU A 92 14.30 7.87 -8.88
N GLN A 93 13.80 8.71 -9.80
CA GLN A 93 12.76 8.31 -10.75
C GLN A 93 13.30 7.32 -11.79
N ILE A 94 14.56 7.44 -12.20
CA ILE A 94 15.20 6.45 -13.08
C ILE A 94 15.21 5.08 -12.42
N LEU A 95 15.57 5.01 -11.13
CA LEU A 95 15.68 3.75 -10.40
C LEU A 95 14.33 3.05 -10.27
N THR A 96 13.27 3.78 -9.93
CA THR A 96 11.91 3.21 -9.84
C THR A 96 11.37 2.84 -11.22
N ALA A 97 11.43 3.72 -12.22
CA ALA A 97 10.95 3.48 -13.57
C ALA A 97 11.60 2.24 -14.23
N ARG A 98 12.93 2.07 -14.06
CA ARG A 98 13.65 0.91 -14.62
C ARG A 98 13.14 -0.42 -14.09
N THR A 99 12.69 -0.47 -12.83
CA THR A 99 12.19 -1.72 -12.26
C THR A 99 11.00 -2.28 -13.03
N TRP A 100 10.14 -1.40 -13.54
CA TRP A 100 9.01 -1.76 -14.39
C TRP A 100 9.44 -2.30 -15.74
N THR A 101 10.36 -1.60 -16.43
CA THR A 101 10.83 -2.02 -17.76
C THR A 101 11.64 -3.31 -17.71
N ASP A 102 12.49 -3.47 -16.69
CA ASP A 102 13.38 -4.62 -16.56
C ASP A 102 12.60 -5.91 -16.22
N LYS A 103 11.59 -5.81 -15.36
CA LYS A 103 10.77 -6.95 -14.95
C LYS A 103 9.69 -7.31 -15.97
N ASN A 104 9.29 -6.36 -16.81
CA ASN A 104 8.20 -6.52 -17.76
C ASN A 104 8.63 -6.19 -19.20
N PRO A 105 9.63 -6.89 -19.78
CA PRO A 105 10.22 -6.55 -21.08
C PRO A 105 9.25 -6.63 -22.27
N GLY A 106 8.08 -7.26 -22.10
CA GLY A 106 7.02 -7.32 -23.10
C GLY A 106 5.95 -6.23 -22.96
N TYR A 107 6.11 -5.28 -22.05
CA TYR A 107 5.20 -4.17 -21.84
C TYR A 107 5.74 -2.89 -22.48
N ARG A 108 4.85 -2.10 -23.07
CA ARG A 108 5.17 -0.74 -23.51
C ARG A 108 5.13 0.18 -22.29
N TYR A 109 6.22 0.89 -22.04
CA TYR A 109 6.32 1.86 -20.96
C TYR A 109 6.06 3.27 -21.48
N GLU A 110 5.14 3.98 -20.85
CA GLU A 110 4.72 5.33 -21.23
C GLU A 110 4.63 6.24 -20.01
N VAL A 111 5.03 7.50 -20.23
CA VAL A 111 4.98 8.54 -19.21
C VAL A 111 4.26 9.75 -19.77
N LEU A 112 3.14 10.11 -19.14
CA LEU A 112 2.52 11.41 -19.36
C LEU A 112 3.14 12.45 -18.45
N THR A 113 3.24 13.66 -18.98
CA THR A 113 3.91 14.79 -18.36
C THR A 113 2.98 15.98 -18.22
N GLU A 114 3.32 16.94 -17.37
CA GLU A 114 2.60 18.22 -17.25
C GLU A 114 2.52 19.00 -18.59
N ASN A 115 3.34 18.66 -19.59
CA ASN A 115 3.35 19.33 -20.89
C ASN A 115 2.47 18.66 -21.96
N ASN A 116 2.03 17.42 -21.76
CA ASN A 116 1.25 16.66 -22.74
C ASN A 116 0.02 15.97 -22.14
N ASP A 117 -0.28 16.21 -20.86
CA ASP A 117 -1.47 15.71 -20.18
C ASP A 117 -2.76 16.23 -20.84
N MET A 118 -2.84 17.52 -21.14
CA MET A 118 -4.00 18.15 -21.78
C MET A 118 -4.24 17.62 -23.19
N GLU A 119 -3.18 17.43 -23.98
CA GLU A 119 -3.28 16.87 -25.34
C GLU A 119 -3.83 15.44 -25.29
N TYR A 120 -3.32 14.62 -24.36
CA TYR A 120 -3.85 13.27 -24.14
C TYR A 120 -5.33 13.27 -23.77
N VAL A 121 -5.73 14.19 -22.89
CA VAL A 121 -7.13 14.33 -22.46
C VAL A 121 -8.02 14.78 -23.62
N GLU A 122 -7.59 15.76 -24.41
CA GLU A 122 -8.33 16.23 -25.59
C GLU A 122 -8.46 15.14 -26.65
N GLU A 123 -7.41 14.36 -26.91
CA GLU A 123 -7.42 13.24 -27.86
C GLU A 123 -8.44 12.17 -27.45
N HIS A 124 -8.44 11.76 -26.18
CA HIS A 124 -9.28 10.64 -25.73
C HIS A 124 -10.68 11.04 -25.30
N TYR A 125 -10.88 12.23 -24.74
CA TYR A 125 -12.17 12.68 -24.18
C TYR A 125 -12.82 13.80 -25.00
N GLY A 126 -12.14 14.34 -26.00
CA GLY A 126 -12.70 15.31 -26.93
C GLY A 126 -13.69 14.68 -27.95
N PRO A 127 -14.13 15.47 -28.95
CA PRO A 127 -15.16 15.07 -29.90
C PRO A 127 -14.85 13.80 -30.71
N ASP A 128 -13.57 13.56 -30.99
CA ASP A 128 -13.12 12.40 -31.78
C ASP A 128 -12.87 11.13 -30.92
N GLY A 129 -12.92 11.27 -29.58
CA GLY A 129 -12.73 10.20 -28.61
C GLY A 129 -14.04 9.76 -27.96
N PHE A 130 -14.13 9.89 -26.64
CA PHE A 130 -15.34 9.56 -25.87
C PHE A 130 -16.45 10.63 -25.93
N ASP A 131 -16.22 11.77 -26.60
CA ASP A 131 -17.15 12.90 -26.69
C ASP A 131 -17.67 13.35 -25.31
N ARG A 132 -16.72 13.62 -24.41
CA ARG A 132 -16.95 14.10 -23.04
C ARG A 132 -16.31 15.48 -22.85
N PRO A 133 -16.84 16.53 -23.52
CA PRO A 133 -16.32 17.88 -23.41
C PRO A 133 -16.36 18.40 -21.97
N ASP A 134 -17.31 17.93 -21.15
CA ASP A 134 -17.40 18.24 -19.72
C ASP A 134 -16.18 17.75 -18.91
N ILE A 135 -15.64 16.58 -19.25
CA ILE A 135 -14.40 16.06 -18.64
C ILE A 135 -13.19 16.89 -19.09
N VAL A 136 -13.10 17.19 -20.39
CA VAL A 136 -12.02 18.00 -20.96
C VAL A 136 -12.00 19.39 -20.32
N ASP A 137 -13.16 20.05 -20.22
CA ASP A 137 -13.30 21.37 -19.63
C ASP A 137 -12.97 21.36 -18.14
N MET A 138 -13.44 20.36 -17.39
CA MET A 138 -13.10 20.23 -15.98
C MET A 138 -11.58 20.06 -15.80
N TYR A 139 -10.96 19.12 -16.54
CA TYR A 139 -9.53 18.85 -16.41
C TYR A 139 -8.68 20.08 -16.75
N ARG A 140 -9.09 20.88 -17.75
CA ARG A 140 -8.45 22.15 -18.10
C ARG A 140 -8.49 23.17 -16.96
N ASN A 141 -9.60 23.21 -16.22
CA ASN A 141 -9.83 24.21 -15.18
C ASN A 141 -9.29 23.80 -13.80
N VAL A 142 -8.83 22.58 -13.59
CA VAL A 142 -8.19 22.17 -12.32
C VAL A 142 -6.74 22.65 -12.26
N ASN A 143 -6.42 23.51 -11.28
CA ASN A 143 -5.03 23.98 -11.05
C ASN A 143 -4.27 23.16 -10.00
N ALA A 144 -4.98 22.45 -9.13
CA ALA A 144 -4.34 21.64 -8.10
C ALA A 144 -3.61 20.44 -8.73
N THR A 145 -2.28 20.44 -8.70
CA THR A 145 -1.45 19.43 -9.39
C THR A 145 -1.76 18.00 -8.94
N ILE A 146 -2.07 17.81 -7.65
CA ILE A 146 -2.39 16.48 -7.11
C ILE A 146 -3.73 15.96 -7.64
N ILE A 147 -4.72 16.84 -7.75
CA ILE A 147 -6.05 16.52 -8.30
C ILE A 147 -5.94 16.17 -9.79
N LYS A 148 -5.13 16.92 -10.54
CA LYS A 148 -4.82 16.60 -11.93
C LYS A 148 -4.14 15.25 -12.09
N ALA A 149 -3.17 14.92 -11.23
CA ALA A 149 -2.50 13.62 -11.26
C ALA A 149 -3.48 12.46 -10.96
N ASP A 150 -4.34 12.62 -9.94
CA ASP A 150 -5.37 11.63 -9.61
C ASP A 150 -6.35 11.42 -10.77
N LEU A 151 -6.91 12.50 -11.33
CA LEU A 151 -7.80 12.45 -12.48
C LEU A 151 -7.15 11.79 -13.68
N LEU A 152 -5.92 12.22 -14.03
CA LEU A 152 -5.22 11.73 -15.21
C LEU A 152 -5.01 10.21 -15.15
N ARG A 153 -4.62 9.68 -13.98
CA ARG A 153 -4.49 8.25 -13.74
C ARG A 153 -5.79 7.49 -14.02
N TYR A 154 -6.92 7.96 -13.51
CA TYR A 154 -8.21 7.30 -13.78
C TYR A 154 -8.60 7.41 -15.24
N MET A 155 -8.34 8.56 -15.86
CA MET A 155 -8.65 8.81 -17.26
C MET A 155 -7.84 7.94 -18.22
N ILE A 156 -6.53 7.78 -17.98
CA ILE A 156 -5.68 6.84 -18.72
C ILE A 156 -6.24 5.42 -18.58
N MET A 157 -6.54 5.01 -17.35
CA MET A 157 -6.94 3.63 -17.06
C MET A 157 -8.33 3.28 -17.58
N TYR A 158 -9.22 4.28 -17.74
CA TYR A 158 -10.46 4.12 -18.48
C TYR A 158 -10.22 4.02 -19.98
N ALA A 159 -9.41 4.91 -20.55
CA ALA A 159 -9.22 5.00 -21.99
C ALA A 159 -8.48 3.79 -22.56
N GLU A 160 -7.36 3.43 -21.96
CA GLU A 160 -6.44 2.44 -22.51
C GLU A 160 -6.20 1.25 -21.59
N GLY A 161 -6.41 1.40 -20.29
CA GLY A 161 -6.12 0.36 -19.31
C GLY A 161 -4.63 -0.01 -19.27
N GLY A 162 -4.35 -1.27 -18.90
CA GLY A 162 -3.01 -1.75 -18.63
C GLY A 162 -2.68 -1.64 -17.16
N VAL A 163 -1.46 -1.24 -16.82
CA VAL A 163 -0.99 -1.02 -15.45
C VAL A 163 -0.69 0.46 -15.29
N TYR A 164 -1.18 1.06 -14.21
CA TYR A 164 -0.71 2.37 -13.77
C TYR A 164 0.13 2.19 -12.50
N ALA A 165 1.21 2.97 -12.38
CA ALA A 165 1.94 3.16 -11.14
C ALA A 165 2.43 4.61 -10.98
N ASP A 166 2.37 5.15 -9.76
CA ASP A 166 3.01 6.43 -9.46
C ASP A 166 4.53 6.34 -9.68
N ILE A 167 5.16 7.49 -9.96
CA ILE A 167 6.58 7.51 -10.37
C ILE A 167 7.50 6.98 -9.27
N ASP A 168 7.10 7.11 -8.01
CA ASP A 168 7.84 6.70 -6.82
C ASP A 168 7.48 5.28 -6.36
N VAL A 169 6.91 4.47 -7.27
CA VAL A 169 6.64 3.06 -7.06
C VAL A 169 7.67 2.18 -7.75
N GLU A 170 8.29 1.31 -6.98
CA GLU A 170 9.16 0.25 -7.44
C GLU A 170 8.35 -1.04 -7.70
N ASP A 171 8.51 -1.62 -8.89
CA ASP A 171 8.03 -2.97 -9.18
C ASP A 171 8.99 -3.98 -8.53
N LEU A 172 8.53 -4.77 -7.56
CA LEU A 172 9.33 -5.83 -6.94
C LEU A 172 9.20 -7.16 -7.68
N ARG A 173 8.08 -7.38 -8.37
CA ARG A 173 7.70 -8.64 -9.00
C ARG A 173 6.87 -8.39 -10.26
N PRO A 174 7.20 -9.04 -11.39
CA PRO A 174 6.58 -8.77 -12.67
C PRO A 174 5.04 -8.87 -12.61
N VAL A 175 4.36 -8.06 -13.42
CA VAL A 175 2.89 -7.94 -13.48
C VAL A 175 2.22 -9.30 -13.73
N SER A 176 2.90 -10.24 -14.37
CA SER A 176 2.43 -11.62 -14.54
C SER A 176 2.15 -12.38 -13.24
N ARG A 177 2.60 -11.87 -12.08
CA ARG A 177 2.32 -12.42 -10.75
C ARG A 177 1.14 -11.78 -10.03
N TRP A 178 0.54 -10.72 -10.58
CA TRP A 178 -0.52 -9.97 -9.90
C TRP A 178 -1.84 -10.74 -9.83
N ILE A 179 -2.08 -11.64 -10.79
CA ILE A 179 -3.20 -12.58 -10.78
C ILE A 179 -2.65 -13.95 -10.40
N PRO A 180 -2.97 -14.48 -9.20
CA PRO A 180 -2.61 -15.85 -8.83
C PRO A 180 -3.13 -16.89 -9.82
N GLU A 181 -2.36 -17.95 -9.99
CA GLU A 181 -2.66 -19.06 -10.94
C GLU A 181 -4.03 -19.73 -10.71
N ARG A 182 -4.58 -19.62 -9.49
CA ARG A 182 -5.92 -20.11 -9.17
C ARG A 182 -7.06 -19.33 -9.83
N TYR A 183 -6.79 -18.14 -10.36
CA TYR A 183 -7.77 -17.31 -11.07
C TYR A 183 -7.46 -17.26 -12.56
N ALA A 184 -8.51 -17.31 -13.38
CA ALA A 184 -8.38 -17.09 -14.81
C ALA A 184 -8.39 -15.59 -15.12
N GLU A 185 -7.38 -15.10 -15.85
CA GLU A 185 -7.29 -13.68 -16.25
C GLU A 185 -8.54 -13.20 -17.01
N ALA A 186 -9.20 -14.08 -17.77
CA ALA A 186 -10.41 -13.76 -18.52
C ALA A 186 -11.60 -13.36 -17.63
N ASP A 187 -11.59 -13.78 -16.37
CA ASP A 187 -12.64 -13.49 -15.39
C ASP A 187 -12.36 -12.23 -14.57
N ILE A 188 -11.22 -11.57 -14.79
CA ILE A 188 -10.80 -10.39 -14.04
C ILE A 188 -10.76 -9.18 -14.98
N ASP A 189 -11.35 -8.08 -14.53
CA ASP A 189 -11.39 -6.82 -15.27
C ASP A 189 -10.59 -5.69 -14.57
N LEU A 190 -10.32 -5.83 -13.28
CA LEU A 190 -9.54 -4.89 -12.46
C LEU A 190 -8.77 -5.65 -11.37
N VAL A 191 -7.51 -5.30 -11.15
CA VAL A 191 -6.65 -5.81 -10.07
C VAL A 191 -6.18 -4.63 -9.22
N ILE A 192 -6.51 -4.68 -7.94
CA ILE A 192 -6.17 -3.67 -6.92
C ILE A 192 -5.64 -4.39 -5.67
N GLY A 193 -5.03 -3.64 -4.75
CA GLY A 193 -4.65 -4.14 -3.43
C GLY A 193 -5.31 -3.34 -2.31
N VAL A 194 -5.32 -3.89 -1.10
CA VAL A 194 -5.64 -3.12 0.11
C VAL A 194 -4.42 -2.28 0.50
N GLU A 195 -4.62 -1.01 0.84
CA GLU A 195 -3.55 -0.11 1.29
C GLU A 195 -3.61 0.09 2.81
N ILE A 196 -4.77 0.45 3.32
CA ILE A 196 -5.02 0.64 4.76
C ILE A 196 -6.23 -0.19 5.14
N ASP A 197 -6.05 -1.07 6.12
CA ASP A 197 -7.11 -1.84 6.75
C ASP A 197 -7.07 -1.62 8.27
N GLN A 198 -7.82 -0.61 8.73
CA GLN A 198 -7.94 -0.19 10.12
C GLN A 198 -9.39 0.20 10.46
N PRO A 199 -10.37 -0.70 10.27
CA PRO A 199 -11.81 -0.36 10.39
C PRO A 199 -12.21 0.12 11.79
N HIS A 200 -11.42 -0.16 12.82
CA HIS A 200 -11.66 0.31 14.18
C HIS A 200 -11.58 1.85 14.32
N PHE A 201 -10.92 2.54 13.39
CA PHE A 201 -10.90 4.01 13.35
C PHE A 201 -11.96 4.62 12.44
N LYS A 202 -12.89 3.86 11.86
CA LYS A 202 -13.89 4.36 10.89
C LYS A 202 -14.68 5.59 11.37
N ASP A 203 -14.93 5.67 12.69
CA ASP A 203 -15.69 6.75 13.33
C ASP A 203 -14.78 7.86 13.90
N HIS A 204 -13.46 7.73 13.79
CA HIS A 204 -12.50 8.73 14.25
C HIS A 204 -12.54 9.97 13.33
N PRO A 205 -12.63 11.20 13.86
CA PRO A 205 -12.89 12.40 13.05
C PRO A 205 -11.81 12.70 12.00
N ILE A 206 -10.54 12.37 12.28
CA ILE A 206 -9.39 12.63 11.39
C ILE A 206 -8.99 11.38 10.59
N LEU A 207 -9.14 10.20 11.18
CA LEU A 207 -8.55 8.96 10.65
C LEU A 207 -9.59 8.13 9.90
N GLY A 208 -10.87 8.22 10.26
CA GLY A 208 -11.92 7.36 9.72
C GLY A 208 -12.11 7.51 8.22
N LYS A 209 -11.87 8.70 7.67
CA LYS A 209 -11.93 8.94 6.23
C LYS A 209 -10.91 8.11 5.44
N LYS A 210 -9.80 7.71 6.05
CA LYS A 210 -8.66 7.02 5.38
C LYS A 210 -8.34 5.65 5.99
N SER A 211 -9.11 5.20 6.98
CA SER A 211 -8.82 3.98 7.73
C SER A 211 -9.17 2.69 6.98
N MET A 212 -9.81 2.80 5.82
CA MET A 212 -10.25 1.67 4.99
C MET A 212 -10.08 2.10 3.53
N SER A 213 -8.99 1.66 2.89
CA SER A 213 -8.68 2.08 1.53
C SER A 213 -8.00 1.01 0.69
N PHE A 214 -8.43 0.93 -0.58
CA PHE A 214 -7.69 0.25 -1.62
C PHE A 214 -6.55 1.14 -2.14
N CYS A 215 -5.44 0.49 -2.48
CA CYS A 215 -4.29 1.08 -3.13
C CYS A 215 -4.72 1.66 -4.47
N GLN A 216 -4.53 2.96 -4.59
CA GLN A 216 -4.91 3.73 -5.76
C GLN A 216 -3.69 4.15 -6.59
N TRP A 217 -2.53 4.28 -5.97
CA TRP A 217 -1.29 4.74 -6.59
C TRP A 217 -0.68 3.66 -7.50
N THR A 218 -1.18 2.43 -7.48
CA THR A 218 -0.84 1.37 -8.45
C THR A 218 -1.97 0.35 -8.60
N PHE A 219 -2.38 0.07 -9.83
CA PHE A 219 -3.40 -0.93 -10.14
C PHE A 219 -3.39 -1.31 -11.63
N MET A 220 -4.04 -2.43 -11.97
CA MET A 220 -4.14 -2.93 -13.35
C MET A 220 -5.60 -3.05 -13.77
N SER A 221 -5.97 -2.47 -14.92
CA SER A 221 -7.37 -2.41 -15.39
C SER A 221 -7.48 -2.78 -16.87
N ARG A 222 -8.63 -3.34 -17.25
CA ARG A 222 -9.06 -3.34 -18.65
C ARG A 222 -9.55 -1.94 -19.04
N PRO A 223 -9.41 -1.54 -20.32
CA PRO A 223 -10.03 -0.31 -20.81
C PRO A 223 -11.55 -0.39 -20.65
N GLY A 224 -12.18 0.74 -20.39
CA GLY A 224 -13.62 0.88 -20.20
C GLY A 224 -14.15 0.38 -18.85
N HIS A 225 -13.28 0.06 -17.88
CA HIS A 225 -13.77 -0.41 -16.56
C HIS A 225 -14.56 0.69 -15.85
N PRO A 226 -15.82 0.44 -15.41
CA PRO A 226 -16.73 1.50 -14.97
C PRO A 226 -16.31 2.20 -13.68
N VAL A 227 -15.44 1.58 -12.86
CA VAL A 227 -14.88 2.25 -11.67
C VAL A 227 -14.23 3.57 -12.04
N MET A 228 -13.46 3.60 -13.13
CA MET A 228 -12.65 4.76 -13.49
C MET A 228 -13.53 5.94 -13.90
N LEU A 229 -14.48 5.73 -14.83
CA LEU A 229 -15.38 6.80 -15.27
C LEU A 229 -16.31 7.27 -14.14
N LYS A 230 -16.87 6.33 -13.37
CA LYS A 230 -17.68 6.65 -12.19
C LYS A 230 -16.93 7.53 -11.20
N LEU A 231 -15.66 7.21 -10.97
CA LEU A 231 -14.80 7.99 -10.08
C LEU A 231 -14.52 9.39 -10.63
N VAL A 232 -14.19 9.52 -11.92
CA VAL A 232 -14.00 10.82 -12.58
C VAL A 232 -15.26 11.69 -12.42
N GLU A 233 -16.44 11.14 -12.69
CA GLU A 233 -17.72 11.85 -12.55
C GLU A 233 -18.03 12.25 -11.08
N ASN A 234 -17.72 11.36 -10.13
CA ASN A 234 -17.84 11.65 -8.71
C ASN A 234 -16.90 12.80 -8.30
N ILE A 235 -15.66 12.81 -8.81
CA ILE A 235 -14.67 13.87 -8.55
C ILE A 235 -15.15 15.20 -9.16
N MET A 236 -15.66 15.20 -10.39
CA MET A 236 -16.21 16.40 -11.02
C MET A 236 -17.34 17.02 -10.19
N THR A 237 -18.27 16.18 -9.73
CA THR A 237 -19.38 16.61 -8.87
C THR A 237 -18.86 17.19 -7.57
N TRP A 238 -17.95 16.47 -6.90
CA TRP A 238 -17.35 16.90 -5.65
C TRP A 238 -16.58 18.22 -5.78
N LEU A 239 -15.73 18.38 -6.81
CA LEU A 239 -15.02 19.64 -7.08
C LEU A 239 -15.98 20.80 -7.33
N GLY A 240 -17.06 20.56 -8.08
CA GLY A 240 -18.09 21.56 -8.32
C GLY A 240 -18.79 22.01 -7.03
N ASP A 241 -19.03 21.09 -6.11
CA ASP A 241 -19.65 21.38 -4.82
C ASP A 241 -18.70 22.10 -3.86
N VAL A 242 -17.41 21.74 -3.85
CA VAL A 242 -16.38 22.46 -3.09
C VAL A 242 -16.18 23.88 -3.64
N ALA A 243 -16.13 24.05 -4.96
CA ALA A 243 -16.04 25.37 -5.59
C ALA A 243 -17.23 26.27 -5.19
N LYS A 244 -18.44 25.72 -5.22
CA LYS A 244 -19.66 26.44 -4.77
C LYS A 244 -19.61 26.78 -3.28
N SER A 245 -19.17 25.85 -2.42
CA SER A 245 -19.13 26.08 -0.97
C SER A 245 -18.08 27.14 -0.59
N GLN A 246 -16.98 27.21 -1.33
CA GLN A 246 -15.94 28.23 -1.17
C GLN A 246 -16.29 29.55 -1.89
N GLY A 247 -17.29 29.56 -2.78
CA GLY A 247 -17.69 30.72 -3.57
C GLY A 247 -16.64 31.13 -4.62
N VAL A 248 -15.88 30.16 -5.13
CA VAL A 248 -14.77 30.37 -6.08
C VAL A 248 -14.95 29.53 -7.34
N SER A 249 -14.13 29.80 -8.37
CA SER A 249 -14.05 28.91 -9.53
C SER A 249 -13.28 27.62 -9.20
N ILE A 250 -13.45 26.56 -10.02
CA ILE A 250 -12.70 25.28 -9.84
C ILE A 250 -11.19 25.51 -9.79
N SER A 251 -10.68 26.46 -10.59
CA SER A 251 -9.27 26.82 -10.68
C SER A 251 -8.69 27.44 -9.41
N GLU A 252 -9.55 27.92 -8.52
CA GLU A 252 -9.20 28.65 -7.29
C GLU A 252 -9.51 27.85 -6.03
N VAL A 253 -10.07 26.64 -6.17
CA VAL A 253 -10.38 25.74 -5.06
C VAL A 253 -9.11 25.47 -4.25
N LYS A 254 -9.21 25.65 -2.94
CA LYS A 254 -8.16 25.30 -1.98
C LYS A 254 -8.61 24.08 -1.19
N LEU A 255 -7.73 23.09 -1.10
CA LEU A 255 -8.03 21.83 -0.42
C LEU A 255 -7.03 21.60 0.70
N ASP A 256 -7.50 21.05 1.81
CA ASP A 256 -6.64 20.45 2.81
C ASP A 256 -6.24 19.00 2.43
N PHE A 257 -5.38 18.39 3.24
CA PHE A 257 -4.90 17.02 2.98
C PHE A 257 -6.05 15.99 2.95
N ASP A 258 -6.98 16.07 3.90
CA ASP A 258 -8.04 15.07 4.04
C ASP A 258 -9.12 15.23 2.95
N GLU A 259 -9.35 16.46 2.47
CA GLU A 259 -10.19 16.74 1.31
C GLU A 259 -9.63 16.12 0.03
N VAL A 260 -8.31 16.21 -0.22
CA VAL A 260 -7.67 15.53 -1.35
C VAL A 260 -7.85 14.01 -1.25
N ILE A 261 -7.56 13.43 -0.08
CA ILE A 261 -7.68 11.98 0.16
C ILE A 261 -9.11 11.47 -0.03
N SER A 262 -10.10 12.22 0.44
CA SER A 262 -11.51 11.82 0.41
C SER A 262 -12.25 12.16 -0.89
N GLY A 263 -11.81 13.23 -1.55
CA GLY A 263 -12.37 13.75 -2.79
C GLY A 263 -11.87 13.04 -4.04
N THR A 264 -10.55 12.83 -4.15
CA THR A 264 -9.91 12.26 -5.36
C THR A 264 -8.99 11.10 -5.09
N GLY A 265 -8.45 10.99 -3.88
CA GLY A 265 -7.46 9.98 -3.53
C GLY A 265 -8.05 8.62 -3.13
N PRO A 266 -7.37 7.87 -2.24
CA PRO A 266 -7.69 6.47 -1.97
C PRO A 266 -9.11 6.24 -1.47
N SER A 267 -9.69 7.14 -0.68
CA SER A 267 -11.05 6.94 -0.17
C SER A 267 -12.11 7.19 -1.24
N ALA A 268 -11.88 8.11 -2.18
CA ALA A 268 -12.77 8.31 -3.33
C ALA A 268 -12.74 7.08 -4.24
N PHE A 269 -11.54 6.59 -4.56
CA PHE A 269 -11.33 5.36 -5.32
C PHE A 269 -12.02 4.16 -4.68
N THR A 270 -11.84 3.99 -3.37
CA THR A 270 -12.45 2.90 -2.59
C THR A 270 -13.97 2.92 -2.65
N ARG A 271 -14.59 4.10 -2.48
CA ARG A 271 -16.05 4.24 -2.63
C ARG A 271 -16.53 3.84 -4.01
N ALA A 272 -15.87 4.32 -5.07
CA ALA A 272 -16.25 3.97 -6.44
C ALA A 272 -16.12 2.46 -6.72
N VAL A 273 -15.06 1.81 -6.22
CA VAL A 273 -14.89 0.35 -6.31
C VAL A 273 -16.03 -0.38 -5.61
N LEU A 274 -16.33 -0.04 -4.35
CA LEU A 274 -17.38 -0.71 -3.58
C LEU A 274 -18.78 -0.48 -4.18
N GLU A 275 -19.06 0.70 -4.73
CA GLU A 275 -20.30 1.00 -5.46
C GLU A 275 -20.44 0.12 -6.71
N VAL A 276 -19.39 -0.01 -7.52
CA VAL A 276 -19.41 -0.86 -8.72
C VAL A 276 -19.52 -2.34 -8.36
N MET A 277 -18.81 -2.79 -7.31
CA MET A 277 -18.94 -4.16 -6.81
C MET A 277 -20.37 -4.45 -6.37
N SER A 278 -20.98 -3.53 -5.61
CA SER A 278 -22.35 -3.63 -5.11
C SER A 278 -23.36 -3.65 -6.26
N ALA A 279 -23.22 -2.78 -7.25
CA ALA A 279 -24.11 -2.72 -8.41
C ALA A 279 -24.08 -4.01 -9.26
N ARG A 280 -22.95 -4.72 -9.26
CA ARG A 280 -22.77 -6.01 -9.97
C ARG A 280 -23.09 -7.23 -9.10
N SER A 281 -23.21 -7.05 -7.79
CA SER A 281 -23.41 -8.13 -6.83
C SER A 281 -24.85 -8.65 -6.86
N ARG A 282 -25.00 -9.97 -6.91
CA ARG A 282 -26.31 -10.64 -6.74
C ARG A 282 -26.64 -10.90 -5.26
N SER A 283 -25.66 -10.73 -4.37
CA SER A 283 -25.75 -11.08 -2.95
C SER A 283 -25.99 -9.86 -2.05
N GLY A 284 -26.31 -8.70 -2.64
CA GLY A 284 -26.50 -7.43 -1.94
C GLY A 284 -25.26 -6.54 -1.94
N THR A 285 -25.33 -5.48 -1.14
CA THR A 285 -24.28 -4.45 -1.01
C THR A 285 -22.96 -5.05 -0.52
N VAL A 286 -21.87 -4.70 -1.19
CA VAL A 286 -20.51 -5.07 -0.81
C VAL A 286 -19.92 -3.95 0.05
N THR A 287 -19.56 -4.28 1.29
CA THR A 287 -18.93 -3.36 2.26
C THR A 287 -17.46 -3.71 2.45
N TRP A 288 -16.74 -2.86 3.19
CA TRP A 288 -15.33 -3.10 3.54
C TRP A 288 -15.12 -4.40 4.33
N ASP A 289 -16.14 -4.90 5.05
CA ASP A 289 -16.07 -6.17 5.79
C ASP A 289 -15.68 -7.35 4.88
N ALA A 290 -15.92 -7.25 3.57
CA ALA A 290 -15.50 -8.26 2.61
C ALA A 290 -13.98 -8.30 2.38
N PHE A 291 -13.24 -7.26 2.77
CA PHE A 291 -11.81 -7.04 2.49
C PHE A 291 -10.99 -6.75 3.75
N HIS A 292 -11.63 -6.68 4.92
CA HIS A 292 -10.96 -6.63 6.20
C HIS A 292 -10.27 -7.98 6.49
N ASP A 293 -9.02 -7.92 6.96
CA ASP A 293 -8.24 -9.06 7.45
C ASP A 293 -8.14 -10.21 6.43
N ILE A 294 -7.90 -9.85 5.16
CA ILE A 294 -7.71 -10.85 4.10
C ILE A 294 -6.26 -11.35 4.09
N ASP A 295 -6.08 -12.64 4.40
CA ASP A 295 -4.78 -13.32 4.30
C ASP A 295 -4.34 -13.58 2.85
N GLU A 296 -5.29 -13.59 1.91
CA GLU A 296 -5.03 -13.85 0.51
C GLU A 296 -5.98 -13.07 -0.40
N SER A 297 -5.61 -13.01 -1.68
CA SER A 297 -6.42 -12.30 -2.67
C SER A 297 -7.82 -12.88 -2.85
N LYS A 298 -8.79 -11.99 -3.10
CA LYS A 298 -10.21 -12.29 -3.24
C LYS A 298 -10.76 -11.66 -4.51
N VAL A 299 -11.69 -12.34 -5.18
CA VAL A 299 -12.38 -11.82 -6.37
C VAL A 299 -13.83 -11.49 -6.02
N VAL A 300 -14.24 -10.26 -6.28
CA VAL A 300 -15.63 -9.80 -6.12
C VAL A 300 -16.02 -9.02 -7.37
N SER A 301 -17.11 -9.41 -8.03
CA SER A 301 -17.64 -8.70 -9.21
C SER A 301 -16.61 -8.45 -10.33
N ASN A 302 -15.81 -9.48 -10.64
CA ASN A 302 -14.68 -9.47 -11.61
C ASN A 302 -13.51 -8.56 -11.22
N ILE A 303 -13.45 -8.09 -9.97
CA ILE A 303 -12.36 -7.29 -9.43
C ILE A 303 -11.56 -8.16 -8.47
N LEU A 304 -10.26 -8.33 -8.74
CA LEU A 304 -9.33 -9.04 -7.88
C LEU A 304 -8.71 -8.05 -6.89
N VAL A 305 -8.89 -8.32 -5.61
CA VAL A 305 -8.32 -7.55 -4.50
C VAL A 305 -7.21 -8.38 -3.86
N ARG A 306 -6.00 -7.81 -3.80
CA ARG A 306 -4.84 -8.37 -3.12
C ARG A 306 -4.78 -7.90 -1.66
N ASP A 307 -4.14 -8.71 -0.82
CA ASP A 307 -3.82 -8.34 0.56
C ASP A 307 -2.89 -7.11 0.65
N VAL A 308 -2.75 -6.60 1.88
CA VAL A 308 -1.93 -5.42 2.18
C VAL A 308 -0.45 -5.67 1.87
N GLU A 309 0.08 -6.85 2.20
CA GLU A 309 1.50 -7.15 1.94
C GLU A 309 1.83 -7.11 0.43
N SER A 310 0.91 -7.49 -0.44
CA SER A 310 1.15 -7.51 -1.88
C SER A 310 1.36 -6.12 -2.47
N PHE A 311 0.56 -5.14 -2.06
CA PHE A 311 0.54 -3.81 -2.68
C PHE A 311 1.10 -2.72 -1.78
N ALA A 312 1.04 -2.86 -0.46
CA ALA A 312 1.40 -1.79 0.46
C ALA A 312 2.28 -2.31 1.60
N ALA A 313 3.31 -3.08 1.23
CA ALA A 313 4.21 -3.74 2.15
C ALA A 313 4.96 -2.74 3.05
N GLY A 314 5.31 -3.15 4.27
CA GLY A 314 6.27 -2.43 5.12
C GLY A 314 5.81 -1.06 5.64
N GLN A 315 4.50 -0.81 5.74
CA GLN A 315 3.96 0.43 6.30
C GLN A 315 3.93 0.44 7.84
N GLY A 316 4.09 -0.71 8.48
CA GLY A 316 4.09 -0.84 9.95
C GLY A 316 2.68 -0.86 10.57
N HIS A 317 1.65 -1.04 9.74
CA HIS A 317 0.26 -1.21 10.13
C HIS A 317 -0.44 -2.21 9.19
N SER A 318 -1.70 -2.56 9.48
CA SER A 318 -2.55 -3.42 8.64
C SER A 318 -1.88 -4.73 8.19
N ASP A 319 -1.05 -5.31 9.06
CA ASP A 319 -0.27 -6.52 8.80
C ASP A 319 0.51 -6.50 7.47
N SER A 320 0.99 -5.32 7.08
CA SER A 320 1.70 -5.06 5.82
C SER A 320 3.03 -5.80 5.64
N GLY A 321 3.44 -6.66 6.56
CA GLY A 321 4.67 -7.46 6.43
C GLY A 321 5.91 -6.59 6.10
N ASN A 322 6.71 -7.04 5.13
CA ASN A 322 7.90 -6.29 4.69
C ASN A 322 8.20 -6.50 3.20
N HIS A 323 8.98 -5.58 2.62
CA HIS A 323 9.32 -5.58 1.19
C HIS A 323 10.14 -6.78 0.70
N ASN A 324 10.75 -7.56 1.61
CA ASN A 324 11.52 -8.74 1.24
C ASN A 324 10.67 -10.01 1.18
N SER A 325 9.38 -9.92 1.54
CA SER A 325 8.48 -11.06 1.49
C SER A 325 8.30 -11.56 0.04
N ARG A 326 7.86 -12.81 -0.09
CA ARG A 326 7.48 -13.36 -1.39
C ARG A 326 6.17 -12.75 -1.91
N GLY A 327 5.30 -12.31 -0.99
CA GLY A 327 4.00 -11.72 -1.28
C GLY A 327 4.08 -10.31 -1.82
N ALA A 328 5.08 -9.52 -1.40
CA ALA A 328 5.28 -8.14 -1.84
C ALA A 328 5.52 -8.05 -3.36
N LEU A 329 4.60 -7.37 -4.06
CA LEU A 329 4.63 -7.19 -5.52
C LEU A 329 5.17 -5.83 -5.92
N VAL A 330 4.85 -4.78 -5.16
CA VAL A 330 5.30 -3.41 -5.39
C VAL A 330 5.72 -2.75 -4.09
N LYS A 331 6.46 -1.64 -4.20
CA LYS A 331 6.93 -0.85 -3.06
C LYS A 331 6.76 0.63 -3.35
N HIS A 332 6.07 1.33 -2.46
CA HIS A 332 5.85 2.76 -2.57
C HIS A 332 6.86 3.55 -1.75
N HIS A 333 7.46 4.57 -2.35
CA HIS A 333 8.38 5.49 -1.68
C HIS A 333 7.63 6.76 -1.22
N TYR A 334 6.72 6.64 -0.24
CA TYR A 334 5.72 7.65 0.22
C TYR A 334 6.18 9.10 0.45
N HIS A 335 7.49 9.36 0.48
CA HIS A 335 8.06 10.68 0.71
C HIS A 335 8.76 11.29 -0.51
N ALA A 336 8.84 10.59 -1.64
CA ALA A 336 9.57 11.06 -2.82
C ALA A 336 8.82 12.18 -3.57
N SER A 337 7.49 12.07 -3.71
CA SER A 337 6.68 13.10 -4.39
C SER A 337 6.49 14.40 -3.58
N ASN A 338 6.67 14.35 -2.26
CA ASN A 338 6.55 15.48 -1.32
C ASN A 338 5.24 16.30 -1.42
N TRP A 339 4.20 15.75 -2.09
CA TRP A 339 2.90 16.42 -2.22
C TRP A 339 2.19 16.63 -0.86
N PRO A 340 2.33 15.76 0.16
CA PRO A 340 1.65 15.98 1.44
C PRO A 340 2.12 17.25 2.12
N SER A 341 3.39 17.65 1.91
CA SER A 341 3.93 18.88 2.49
C SER A 341 3.31 20.15 1.90
N ARG A 342 2.60 20.05 0.76
CA ARG A 342 1.90 21.18 0.11
C ARG A 342 0.46 21.34 0.57
N HIS A 343 -0.09 20.36 1.30
CA HIS A 343 -1.48 20.39 1.78
C HIS A 343 -1.47 20.26 3.30
N PRO A 344 -2.02 21.25 4.04
CA PRO A 344 -1.98 21.21 5.48
C PRO A 344 -2.79 20.01 6.00
N ARG A 345 -2.18 19.24 6.90
CA ARG A 345 -2.91 18.29 7.76
C ARG A 345 -3.41 19.01 9.00
N PHE A 346 -4.43 18.45 9.63
CA PHE A 346 -4.76 18.87 10.98
C PHE A 346 -3.56 18.65 11.89
N ARG A 347 -3.10 19.74 12.53
CA ARG A 347 -1.95 19.71 13.43
C ARG A 347 -2.29 20.47 14.70
N HIS A 348 -2.36 19.77 15.82
CA HIS A 348 -2.52 20.42 17.11
C HIS A 348 -1.24 21.21 17.46
N PRO A 349 -1.33 22.44 18.00
CA PRO A 349 -0.15 23.26 18.32
C PRO A 349 0.85 22.58 19.26
N ILE A 350 0.37 21.75 20.18
CA ILE A 350 1.20 21.06 21.19
C ILE A 350 1.49 19.60 20.80
N PHE A 351 0.46 18.87 20.34
CA PHE A 351 0.55 17.41 20.17
C PHE A 351 0.87 16.99 18.74
N GLY A 352 0.85 17.94 17.79
CA GLY A 352 1.12 17.68 16.39
C GLY A 352 -0.02 16.93 15.68
N GLU A 353 0.36 16.17 14.66
CA GLU A 353 -0.52 15.37 13.80
C GLU A 353 -0.76 13.99 14.42
N VAL A 354 -2.00 13.49 14.42
CA VAL A 354 -2.35 12.17 14.96
C VAL A 354 -1.74 11.03 14.13
N GLU A 355 -1.47 11.27 12.85
CA GLU A 355 -0.87 10.33 11.90
C GLU A 355 0.54 9.87 12.31
N ARG A 356 1.22 10.63 13.19
CA ARG A 356 2.50 10.20 13.79
C ARG A 356 2.37 8.93 14.61
N CYS A 357 1.18 8.60 15.08
CA CYS A 357 0.90 7.35 15.76
C CYS A 357 0.92 6.13 14.83
N ASN A 358 0.91 6.32 13.50
CA ASN A 358 0.90 5.25 12.51
C ASN A 358 -0.11 4.13 12.83
N TRP A 359 -1.35 4.52 13.10
CA TRP A 359 -2.46 3.60 13.44
C TRP A 359 -2.30 2.79 14.73
N ASN A 360 -1.31 3.10 15.57
CA ASN A 360 -1.20 2.49 16.90
C ASN A 360 -2.34 2.96 17.82
N ILE A 361 -3.20 2.03 18.24
CA ILE A 361 -4.41 2.31 19.03
C ILE A 361 -4.09 3.08 20.31
N GLU A 362 -3.11 2.63 21.09
CA GLU A 362 -2.75 3.25 22.37
C GLU A 362 -2.26 4.69 22.18
N CYS A 363 -1.45 4.93 21.13
CA CYS A 363 -0.96 6.25 20.79
C CYS A 363 -2.11 7.18 20.36
N VAL A 364 -3.01 6.72 19.48
CA VAL A 364 -4.15 7.53 19.02
C VAL A 364 -5.09 7.85 20.19
N MET A 365 -5.44 6.86 21.02
CA MET A 365 -6.27 7.08 22.20
C MET A 365 -5.64 8.08 23.17
N LYS A 366 -4.32 8.02 23.36
CA LYS A 366 -3.61 8.99 24.18
C LYS A 366 -3.68 10.39 23.57
N TRP A 367 -3.47 10.51 22.26
CA TRP A 367 -3.58 11.78 21.55
C TRP A 367 -4.99 12.38 21.72
N ASP A 368 -6.04 11.59 21.57
CA ASP A 368 -7.43 12.02 21.76
C ASP A 368 -7.70 12.50 23.20
N GLN A 369 -7.21 11.77 24.20
CA GLN A 369 -7.34 12.16 25.61
C GLN A 369 -6.60 13.46 25.91
N ASP A 370 -5.37 13.61 25.38
CA ASP A 370 -4.55 14.80 25.58
C ASP A 370 -5.21 16.04 24.92
N ILE A 371 -5.83 15.87 23.75
CA ILE A 371 -6.62 16.92 23.07
C ILE A 371 -7.88 17.27 23.87
N ALA A 372 -8.64 16.26 24.33
CA ALA A 372 -9.85 16.49 25.12
C ALA A 372 -9.53 17.21 26.44
N ALA A 373 -8.44 16.82 27.12
CA ALA A 373 -7.95 17.49 28.31
C ALA A 373 -7.54 18.94 28.02
N PHE A 374 -6.81 19.19 26.93
CA PHE A 374 -6.45 20.55 26.52
C PHE A 374 -7.68 21.42 26.23
N ASN A 375 -8.66 20.88 25.50
CA ASN A 375 -9.90 21.59 25.17
C ASN A 375 -10.78 21.87 26.40
N SER A 376 -10.57 21.18 27.53
CA SER A 376 -11.28 21.43 28.79
C SER A 376 -10.72 22.60 29.59
N LEU A 377 -9.52 23.08 29.27
CA LEU A 377 -8.88 24.24 29.90
C LEU A 377 -9.56 25.55 29.48
N SER A 378 -9.45 26.61 30.29
CA SER A 378 -9.88 27.95 29.89
C SER A 378 -9.05 28.49 28.71
N LEU A 379 -9.60 29.44 27.94
CA LEU A 379 -8.90 30.00 26.78
C LEU A 379 -7.56 30.67 27.16
N GLU A 380 -7.46 31.26 28.35
CA GLU A 380 -6.22 31.84 28.86
C GLU A 380 -5.18 30.75 29.18
N GLU A 381 -5.58 29.65 29.82
CA GLU A 381 -4.70 28.51 30.11
C GLU A 381 -4.25 27.81 28.83
N GLN A 382 -5.13 27.64 27.84
CA GLN A 382 -4.79 27.10 26.53
C GLN A 382 -3.71 27.96 25.87
N LYS A 383 -3.90 29.29 25.84
CA LYS A 383 -2.94 30.22 25.25
C LYS A 383 -1.59 30.18 25.96
N GLN A 384 -1.59 30.19 27.30
CA GLN A 384 -0.37 30.08 28.09
C GLN A 384 0.39 28.79 27.80
N THR A 385 -0.31 27.66 27.76
CA THR A 385 0.29 26.34 27.50
C THR A 385 0.89 26.29 26.08
N ILE A 386 0.22 26.87 25.08
CA ILE A 386 0.75 26.99 23.72
C ILE A 386 2.02 27.85 23.70
N GLU A 387 1.98 29.04 24.32
CA GLU A 387 3.14 29.94 24.36
C GLU A 387 4.36 29.32 25.06
N GLU A 388 4.13 28.61 26.16
CA GLU A 388 5.18 27.87 26.88
C GLU A 388 5.76 26.76 26.01
N HIS A 389 4.89 25.99 25.34
CA HIS A 389 5.31 24.93 24.42
C HIS A 389 6.14 25.48 23.26
N GLU A 390 5.73 26.59 22.66
CA GLU A 390 6.47 27.25 21.59
C GLU A 390 7.85 27.75 22.06
N LYS A 391 7.94 28.34 23.25
CA LYS A 391 9.21 28.76 23.84
C LYS A 391 10.13 27.56 24.06
N LEU A 392 9.60 26.45 24.56
CA LEU A 392 10.35 25.22 24.77
C LEU A 392 10.86 24.63 23.44
N GLN A 393 10.01 24.56 22.42
CA GLN A 393 10.41 24.09 21.09
C GLN A 393 11.51 24.97 20.48
N LYS A 394 11.40 26.30 20.59
CA LYS A 394 12.44 27.23 20.11
C LYS A 394 13.77 27.01 20.83
N LEU A 395 13.74 26.81 22.14
CA LEU A 395 14.95 26.51 22.92
C LEU A 395 15.58 25.18 22.49
N GLN A 396 14.79 24.13 22.35
CA GLN A 396 15.26 22.82 21.89
C GLN A 396 15.85 22.89 20.47
N ALA A 397 15.21 23.62 19.54
CA ALA A 397 15.71 23.80 18.19
C ALA A 397 17.05 24.54 18.16
N GLN A 398 17.23 25.57 19.00
CA GLN A 398 18.50 26.27 19.14
C GLN A 398 19.60 25.36 19.69
N GLN A 399 19.28 24.55 20.71
CA GLN A 399 20.22 23.58 21.27
C GLN A 399 20.62 22.51 20.24
N ALA A 400 19.67 21.98 19.47
CA ALA A 400 19.93 21.03 18.40
C ALA A 400 20.82 21.62 17.31
N GLN A 401 20.56 22.86 16.89
CA GLN A 401 21.42 23.56 15.91
C GLN A 401 22.84 23.79 16.44
N GLN A 402 23.00 24.15 17.72
CA GLN A 402 24.32 24.30 18.33
C GLN A 402 25.05 22.95 18.43
N ALA A 403 24.35 21.88 18.79
CA ALA A 403 24.90 20.53 18.82
C ALA A 403 25.35 20.06 17.43
N GLN A 404 24.52 20.31 16.40
CA GLN A 404 24.85 19.98 15.02
C GLN A 404 26.08 20.75 14.53
N LYS A 405 26.13 22.07 14.76
CA LYS A 405 27.31 22.89 14.41
C LYS A 405 28.57 22.38 15.10
N LYS A 406 28.49 21.99 16.37
CA LYS A 406 29.63 21.38 17.09
C LYS A 406 30.04 20.04 16.49
N ALA A 407 29.08 19.18 16.14
CA ALA A 407 29.35 17.90 15.50
C ALA A 407 30.00 18.07 14.12
N ASP A 408 29.54 19.03 13.33
CA ASP A 408 30.11 19.33 12.01
C ASP A 408 31.51 19.93 12.12
N GLN A 409 31.75 20.82 13.09
CA GLN A 409 33.09 21.32 13.40
C GLN A 409 34.04 20.21 13.84
N GLN A 410 33.58 19.26 14.67
CA GLN A 410 34.37 18.10 15.08
C GLN A 410 34.67 17.16 13.91
N LYS A 411 33.69 16.91 13.02
CA LYS A 411 33.91 16.14 11.79
C LYS A 411 34.91 16.81 10.86
N ALA A 412 34.80 18.13 10.67
CA ALA A 412 35.74 18.91 9.86
C ALA A 412 37.16 18.90 10.46
N ALA A 413 37.29 19.07 11.78
CA ALA A 413 38.57 19.00 12.47
C ALA A 413 39.19 17.60 12.39
N GLY A 414 38.38 16.54 12.52
CA GLY A 414 38.83 15.15 12.32
C GLY A 414 39.30 14.87 10.90
N GLN A 415 38.62 15.41 9.89
CA GLN A 415 39.03 15.30 8.48
C GLN A 415 40.32 16.10 8.18
N MET A 416 40.51 17.27 8.81
CA MET A 416 41.76 18.03 8.71
C MET A 416 42.95 17.32 9.39
N ALA A 417 42.73 16.63 10.51
CA ALA A 417 43.77 15.88 11.23
C ALA A 417 44.24 14.61 10.51
N LEU A 418 43.49 14.14 9.50
CA LEU A 418 43.83 12.98 8.65
C LEU A 418 44.61 13.36 7.38
N GLN A 419 44.91 14.65 7.16
CA GLN A 419 45.75 15.08 6.04
C GLN A 419 47.24 14.86 6.37
N PRO A 420 48.02 14.13 5.56
CA PRO A 420 49.45 13.95 5.81
C PRO A 420 50.17 15.31 5.70
N PRO A 421 51.24 15.53 6.51
CA PRO A 421 51.94 16.80 6.51
C PRO A 421 52.57 17.09 5.13
N PRO A 422 52.64 18.38 4.72
CA PRO A 422 53.19 18.76 3.42
C PRO A 422 54.65 18.31 3.32
N GLN A 423 54.97 17.59 2.25
CA GLN A 423 56.34 17.15 1.94
C GLN A 423 57.24 18.37 1.72
N GLN A 424 58.34 18.46 2.46
CA GLN A 424 59.39 19.46 2.20
C GLN A 424 60.07 19.14 0.85
N PRO A 425 60.41 20.15 0.03
CA PRO A 425 61.09 19.92 -1.25
C PRO A 425 62.46 19.28 -1.04
N LEU A 426 62.70 18.13 -1.69
CA LEU A 426 63.99 17.46 -1.76
C LEU A 426 65.02 18.36 -2.47
N GLN A 427 66.10 18.72 -1.77
CA GLN A 427 67.30 19.29 -2.39
C GLN A 427 68.06 18.18 -3.14
N ILE A 428 68.23 18.36 -4.46
CA ILE A 428 68.96 17.44 -5.34
C ILE A 428 70.47 17.76 -5.24
N PRO A 429 71.36 16.82 -4.89
CA PRO A 429 72.80 17.04 -4.93
C PRO A 429 73.32 17.03 -6.38
N ALA A 430 74.25 17.92 -6.70
CA ALA A 430 74.86 18.04 -8.03
C ALA A 430 75.68 16.78 -8.41
N ALA A 431 75.48 16.30 -9.64
CA ALA A 431 76.19 15.13 -10.19
C ALA A 431 77.65 15.47 -10.55
N GLN A 432 78.58 14.60 -10.14
CA GLN A 432 79.96 14.57 -10.65
C GLN A 432 80.07 13.64 -11.88
N PRO A 433 80.92 13.96 -12.87
CA PRO A 433 80.98 13.22 -14.13
C PRO A 433 81.76 11.90 -14.04
N ALA A 434 81.29 10.92 -14.81
CA ALA A 434 81.77 9.55 -14.89
C ALA A 434 83.19 9.43 -15.48
N GLN A 435 84.02 8.59 -14.87
CA GLN A 435 85.23 8.05 -15.49
C GLN A 435 84.97 6.60 -15.93
N GLN A 436 85.37 6.33 -17.18
CA GLN A 436 85.36 5.02 -17.84
C GLN A 436 86.44 4.12 -17.23
N GLU A 437 86.14 2.84 -17.06
CA GLU A 437 87.18 1.81 -17.18
C GLU A 437 86.63 0.48 -17.69
N GLU A 438 87.39 -0.10 -18.62
CA GLU A 438 87.10 -1.24 -19.48
C GLU A 438 87.22 -2.60 -18.78
N LEU A 439 86.36 -3.53 -19.19
CA LEU A 439 86.68 -4.90 -19.64
C LEU A 439 87.98 -5.58 -19.13
N LYS A 440 87.87 -6.66 -18.33
CA LYS A 440 88.06 -8.08 -18.77
C LYS A 440 88.31 -9.09 -17.61
N ILE A 441 87.47 -10.14 -17.63
CA ILE A 441 87.79 -11.59 -17.57
C ILE A 441 88.51 -12.14 -16.31
N LYS A 442 87.78 -12.86 -15.45
CA LYS A 442 87.57 -14.33 -15.52
C LYS A 442 86.34 -14.73 -14.74
#